data_AF-A0A1G7NX38-F1
#
_entry.id   AF-A0A1G7NX38-F1
#
_cell.length_a   1.000
_cell.length_b   1.000
_cell.length_c   1.000
_cell.angle_alpha   90.00
_cell.angle_beta   90.00
_cell.angle_gamma   90.00
#
_symmetry.space_group_name_H-M   'P 1'
#
loop_
_entity.id
_entity.type
_entity.pdbx_description
1 polymer ?
#
loop_
_entity_poly.entity_id
_entity_poly.type
_entity_poly.pdbx_seq_one_letter_code
_entity_poly.pdbx_strand_id
1 'polypeptide(L)'
;MSITLYTAPECIRCKIVKAFLAERDIPYATVDFKADAPVFNAFYRANRKAIYRNPEGVEFPLFDDGQVIKQGSGEIIAYLLSGHVLEACVTRSDLLHGKIGGIYPSQCPDGQEENLCILVDRLAAGGLEVWLQADGRKPALLERLLAIKGVKAVLNVAGGPAAAAAVYGGAPDAASLAASIKLVQDIPGGGVRFLARPLPGADGQWAWPGREDARDAAKMVAEACGQPTLPYRIEALPPDTAVDLHGLDPLPEQNLLMYRSAARQFLFKAEIGK
;
A
#
# COMPACT_ATOMS: atom_id res chain seq x y z
N MET A 1 -4.56 31.05 -0.72
CA MET A 1 -3.32 30.23 -0.70
C MET A 1 -3.24 29.54 -2.05
N SER A 2 -2.06 29.48 -2.68
CA SER A 2 -1.90 29.03 -4.07
C SER A 2 -1.25 27.66 -4.10
N ILE A 3 -1.95 26.67 -4.64
CA ILE A 3 -1.38 25.35 -4.91
C ILE A 3 -0.30 25.49 -5.99
N THR A 4 0.86 24.89 -5.75
CA THR A 4 1.91 24.69 -6.76
C THR A 4 2.13 23.21 -6.96
N LEU A 5 2.00 22.76 -8.22
CA LEU A 5 2.26 21.38 -8.62
C LEU A 5 3.60 21.33 -9.37
N TYR A 6 4.59 20.69 -8.77
CA TYR A 6 5.88 20.41 -9.42
C TYR A 6 5.75 19.11 -10.22
N THR A 7 6.11 19.17 -11.50
CA THR A 7 5.84 18.09 -12.44
C THR A 7 7.05 17.71 -13.28
N ALA A 8 6.97 16.51 -13.85
CA ALA A 8 7.91 16.02 -14.84
C ALA A 8 7.29 15.93 -16.24
N PRO A 9 8.08 16.10 -17.32
CA PRO A 9 7.60 15.91 -18.68
C PRO A 9 7.05 14.49 -18.88
N GLU A 10 5.94 14.38 -19.62
CA GLU A 10 5.25 13.10 -19.92
C GLU A 10 4.89 12.22 -18.70
N CYS A 11 4.84 12.82 -17.50
CA CYS A 11 4.49 12.14 -16.27
C CYS A 11 2.98 11.83 -16.21
N ILE A 12 2.60 10.55 -16.34
CA ILE A 12 1.20 10.10 -16.23
C ILE A 12 0.57 10.48 -14.87
N ARG A 13 1.30 10.26 -13.76
CA ARG A 13 0.84 10.63 -12.40
C ARG A 13 0.55 12.13 -12.27
N CYS A 14 1.34 12.96 -12.94
CA CYS A 14 1.16 14.41 -12.98
C CYS A 14 -0.08 14.78 -13.79
N LYS A 15 -0.33 14.13 -14.93
CA LYS A 15 -1.56 14.31 -15.74
C LYS A 15 -2.81 13.95 -14.94
N ILE A 16 -2.76 12.88 -14.15
CA ILE A 16 -3.88 12.43 -13.29
C ILE A 16 -4.24 13.51 -12.25
N VAL A 17 -3.25 14.04 -11.53
CA VAL A 17 -3.50 15.09 -10.53
C VAL A 17 -4.01 16.38 -11.17
N LYS A 18 -3.42 16.79 -12.31
CA LYS A 18 -3.89 17.97 -13.08
C LYS A 18 -5.35 17.83 -13.51
N ALA A 19 -5.74 16.66 -14.02
CA ALA A 19 -7.11 16.37 -14.41
C ALA A 19 -8.07 16.43 -13.21
N PHE A 20 -7.66 15.84 -12.07
CA PHE A 20 -8.46 15.87 -10.85
C PHE A 20 -8.71 17.30 -10.34
N LEU A 21 -7.68 18.15 -10.34
CA LEU A 21 -7.79 19.57 -9.97
C LEU A 21 -8.68 20.34 -10.94
N ALA A 22 -8.50 20.14 -12.24
CA ALA A 22 -9.25 20.82 -13.29
C ALA A 22 -10.76 20.49 -13.24
N GLU A 23 -11.12 19.22 -13.04
CA GLU A 23 -12.52 18.80 -12.93
C GLU A 23 -13.25 19.32 -11.69
N ARG A 24 -12.50 19.83 -10.71
CA ARG A 24 -13.03 20.40 -9.46
C ARG A 24 -12.86 21.91 -9.40
N ASP A 25 -12.45 22.54 -10.50
CA ASP A 25 -12.18 23.97 -10.59
C ASP A 25 -11.22 24.48 -9.50
N ILE A 26 -10.27 23.63 -9.08
CA ILE A 26 -9.27 23.99 -8.05
C ILE A 26 -8.12 24.71 -8.76
N PRO A 27 -7.86 26.00 -8.46
CA PRO A 27 -6.78 26.74 -9.09
C PRO A 27 -5.41 26.26 -8.61
N TYR A 28 -4.46 26.10 -9.55
CA TYR A 28 -3.09 25.72 -9.25
C TYR A 28 -2.10 26.33 -10.25
N ALA A 29 -0.87 26.55 -9.80
CA ALA A 29 0.29 26.83 -10.63
C ALA A 29 1.06 25.53 -10.92
N THR A 30 1.83 25.52 -12.01
CA THR A 30 2.71 24.39 -12.35
C THR A 30 4.15 24.84 -12.48
N VAL A 31 5.08 24.03 -12.00
CA VAL A 31 6.52 24.19 -12.19
C VAL A 31 7.05 22.90 -12.81
N ASP A 32 7.63 22.97 -14.00
CA ASP A 32 8.28 21.81 -14.63
C ASP A 32 9.73 21.69 -14.12
N PHE A 33 10.12 20.54 -13.59
CA PHE A 33 11.44 20.41 -12.95
C PHE A 33 12.61 20.60 -13.93
N LYS A 34 12.39 20.41 -15.24
CA LYS A 34 13.41 20.64 -16.28
C LYS A 34 13.32 22.05 -16.85
N ALA A 35 12.15 22.49 -17.28
CA ALA A 35 11.99 23.80 -17.91
C ALA A 35 12.18 24.95 -16.91
N ASP A 36 11.75 24.75 -15.66
CA ASP A 36 11.83 25.72 -14.57
C ASP A 36 12.86 25.30 -13.50
N ALA A 37 13.96 24.68 -13.93
CA ALA A 37 14.97 24.09 -13.04
C ALA A 37 15.45 25.03 -11.90
N PRO A 38 15.67 26.35 -12.10
CA PRO A 38 16.04 27.24 -11.00
C PRO A 38 14.99 27.30 -9.89
N VAL A 39 13.70 27.35 -10.25
CA VAL A 39 12.57 27.42 -9.31
C VAL A 39 12.43 26.10 -8.57
N PHE A 40 12.44 24.98 -9.31
CA PHE A 40 12.38 23.65 -8.69
C PHE A 40 13.56 23.38 -7.75
N ASN A 41 14.79 23.73 -8.15
CA ASN A 41 15.97 23.50 -7.33
C ASN A 41 15.94 24.31 -6.02
N ALA A 42 15.40 25.54 -6.05
CA ALA A 42 15.21 26.34 -4.84
C ALA A 42 14.21 25.66 -3.89
N PHE A 43 13.05 25.26 -4.40
CA PHE A 43 12.03 24.52 -3.64
C PHE A 43 12.59 23.22 -3.06
N TYR A 44 13.24 22.40 -3.89
CA TYR A 44 13.80 21.12 -3.48
C TYR A 44 14.84 21.27 -2.37
N ARG A 45 15.75 22.24 -2.46
CA ARG A 45 16.77 22.47 -1.42
C ARG A 45 16.17 22.89 -0.10
N ALA A 46 15.14 23.74 -0.12
CA ALA A 46 14.43 24.19 1.08
C ALA A 46 13.67 23.03 1.75
N ASN A 47 13.10 22.13 0.94
CA ASN A 47 12.15 21.11 1.41
C ASN A 47 12.68 19.68 1.36
N ARG A 48 13.99 19.48 1.14
CA ARG A 48 14.62 18.15 0.94
C ARG A 48 14.32 17.10 2.02
N LYS A 49 14.00 17.53 3.24
CA LYS A 49 13.66 16.62 4.35
C LYS A 49 12.25 16.04 4.24
N ALA A 50 11.35 16.73 3.53
CA ALA A 50 9.97 16.33 3.30
C ALA A 50 9.76 15.64 1.94
N ILE A 51 10.80 15.59 1.09
CA ILE A 51 10.73 15.00 -0.25
C ILE A 51 11.52 13.70 -0.23
N TYR A 52 10.84 12.59 -0.52
CA TYR A 52 11.49 11.31 -0.68
C TYR A 52 12.14 11.18 -2.07
N ARG A 53 13.26 10.46 -2.10
CA ARG A 53 14.02 10.15 -3.30
C ARG A 53 14.40 8.68 -3.27
N ASN A 54 14.02 7.94 -4.32
CA ASN A 54 14.45 6.56 -4.53
C ASN A 54 15.72 6.52 -5.41
N PRO A 55 16.31 5.34 -5.67
CA PRO A 55 17.47 5.23 -6.55
C PRO A 55 17.26 5.81 -7.98
N GLU A 56 16.02 5.83 -8.48
CA GLU A 56 15.66 6.41 -9.78
C GLU A 56 15.48 7.94 -9.76
N GLY A 57 15.34 8.54 -8.58
CA GLY A 57 15.23 9.99 -8.40
C GLY A 57 14.05 10.42 -7.54
N VAL A 58 13.65 11.68 -7.72
CA VAL A 58 12.49 12.26 -7.03
C VAL A 58 11.22 11.76 -7.70
N GLU A 59 10.29 11.22 -6.92
CA GLU A 59 8.98 10.85 -7.43
C GLU A 59 8.14 12.11 -7.68
N PHE A 60 7.51 12.16 -8.86
CA PHE A 60 6.58 13.22 -9.25
C PHE A 60 5.14 12.67 -9.38
N PRO A 61 4.12 13.51 -9.14
CA PRO A 61 4.21 14.96 -8.85
C PRO A 61 4.54 15.28 -7.38
N LEU A 62 5.02 16.51 -7.13
CA LEU A 62 5.03 17.11 -5.80
C LEU A 62 3.98 18.22 -5.74
N PHE A 63 3.27 18.30 -4.63
CA PHE A 63 2.25 19.29 -4.33
C PHE A 63 2.71 20.14 -3.15
N ASP A 64 2.47 21.45 -3.23
CA ASP A 64 2.68 22.41 -2.14
C ASP A 64 1.51 23.41 -2.13
N ASP A 65 0.82 23.56 -1.01
CA ASP A 65 -0.23 24.59 -0.82
C ASP A 65 0.20 25.72 0.12
N GLY A 66 1.47 25.71 0.55
CA GLY A 66 2.06 26.61 1.52
C GLY A 66 1.95 26.14 2.98
N GLN A 67 1.24 25.03 3.24
CA GLN A 67 1.14 24.40 4.56
C GLN A 67 1.69 22.98 4.55
N VAL A 68 1.37 22.20 3.52
CA VAL A 68 1.77 20.81 3.39
C VAL A 68 2.47 20.55 2.06
N ILE A 69 3.42 19.62 2.11
CA ILE A 69 4.03 19.05 0.91
C ILE A 69 3.61 17.60 0.79
N LYS A 70 3.06 17.23 -0.37
CA LYS A 70 2.65 15.86 -0.69
C LYS A 70 3.36 15.36 -1.94
N GLN A 71 3.67 14.07 -1.97
CA GLN A 71 4.41 13.44 -3.06
C GLN A 71 3.66 12.22 -3.59
N GLY A 72 3.53 12.14 -4.91
CA GLY A 72 2.85 11.05 -5.58
C GLY A 72 1.34 11.27 -5.72
N SER A 73 0.77 10.76 -6.82
CA SER A 73 -0.63 11.02 -7.16
C SER A 73 -1.64 10.45 -6.15
N GLY A 74 -1.30 9.35 -5.48
CA GLY A 74 -2.13 8.76 -4.42
C GLY A 74 -2.27 9.70 -3.22
N GLU A 75 -1.16 10.06 -2.58
CA GLU A 75 -1.17 10.94 -1.41
C GLU A 75 -1.78 12.31 -1.69
N ILE A 76 -1.47 12.90 -2.86
CA ILE A 76 -2.00 14.22 -3.24
C ILE A 76 -3.53 14.18 -3.37
N ILE A 77 -4.08 13.19 -4.07
CA ILE A 77 -5.54 13.09 -4.25
C ILE A 77 -6.22 12.74 -2.92
N ALA A 78 -5.61 11.90 -2.09
CA ALA A 78 -6.11 11.57 -0.76
C ALA A 78 -6.23 12.82 0.11
N TYR A 79 -5.20 13.67 0.09
CA TYR A 79 -5.17 14.94 0.79
C TYR A 79 -6.23 15.91 0.29
N LEU A 80 -6.38 16.05 -1.03
CA LEU A 80 -7.38 16.93 -1.62
C LEU A 80 -8.82 16.48 -1.34
N LEU A 81 -9.07 15.18 -1.15
CA LEU A 81 -10.39 14.64 -0.85
C LEU A 81 -10.78 14.73 0.64
N SER A 82 -9.79 14.63 1.54
CA SER A 82 -10.08 14.36 2.96
C SER A 82 -9.17 15.09 3.95
N GLY A 83 -8.29 15.98 3.49
CA GLY A 83 -7.19 16.48 4.30
C GLY A 83 -6.32 15.32 4.78
N HIS A 84 -6.05 15.27 6.07
CA HIS A 84 -5.18 14.24 6.65
C HIS A 84 -5.87 12.90 6.94
N VAL A 85 -7.18 12.76 6.71
CA VAL A 85 -7.93 11.59 7.19
C VAL A 85 -7.54 10.31 6.44
N LEU A 86 -7.43 10.35 5.10
CA LEU A 86 -7.05 9.18 4.31
C LEU A 86 -5.57 8.78 4.44
N GLU A 87 -4.73 9.55 5.15
CA GLU A 87 -3.33 9.17 5.42
C GLU A 87 -3.23 7.90 6.27
N ALA A 88 -4.30 7.55 6.99
CA ALA A 88 -4.39 6.28 7.70
C ALA A 88 -4.39 5.05 6.76
N CYS A 89 -4.73 5.23 5.48
CA CYS A 89 -4.86 4.11 4.53
C CYS A 89 -4.24 4.37 3.15
N VAL A 90 -3.67 5.54 2.91
CA VAL A 90 -2.98 5.91 1.68
C VAL A 90 -1.58 6.42 2.02
N THR A 91 -0.58 5.80 1.43
CA THR A 91 0.83 6.17 1.55
C THR A 91 1.44 6.35 0.16
N ARG A 92 2.70 6.79 0.11
CA ARG A 92 3.51 6.71 -1.10
C ARG A 92 3.50 5.29 -1.69
N SER A 93 3.55 5.23 -3.01
CA SER A 93 3.65 3.99 -3.76
C SER A 93 5.11 3.59 -3.93
N ASP A 94 5.45 2.37 -3.54
CA ASP A 94 6.74 1.74 -3.88
C ASP A 94 6.69 1.06 -5.27
N LEU A 95 5.58 1.22 -6.02
CA LEU A 95 5.40 0.67 -7.36
C LEU A 95 5.64 1.72 -8.46
N LEU A 96 6.37 1.31 -9.49
CA LEU A 96 6.78 2.11 -10.64
C LEU A 96 6.19 1.57 -11.95
N HIS A 97 6.56 2.17 -13.09
CA HIS A 97 6.27 1.65 -14.44
C HIS A 97 4.79 1.37 -14.74
N GLY A 98 3.92 2.37 -14.53
CA GLY A 98 2.49 2.26 -14.81
C GLY A 98 1.67 1.53 -13.74
N LYS A 99 2.29 1.15 -12.62
CA LYS A 99 1.61 0.58 -11.44
C LYS A 99 1.60 1.58 -10.29
N ILE A 100 0.61 1.46 -9.41
CA ILE A 100 0.56 2.24 -8.17
C ILE A 100 0.06 1.37 -7.02
N GLY A 101 0.68 1.51 -5.85
CA GLY A 101 0.28 0.85 -4.61
C GLY A 101 0.17 1.86 -3.47
N GLY A 102 0.48 1.43 -2.24
CA GLY A 102 0.35 2.27 -1.05
C GLY A 102 -1.11 2.53 -0.64
N ILE A 103 -2.03 1.62 -0.97
CA ILE A 103 -3.46 1.77 -0.68
C ILE A 103 -3.91 0.56 0.15
N TYR A 104 -4.46 0.82 1.33
CA TYR A 104 -4.77 -0.18 2.35
C TYR A 104 -6.25 -0.14 2.75
N PRO A 105 -7.17 -0.78 1.99
CA PRO A 105 -8.62 -0.67 2.21
C PRO A 105 -9.06 -1.01 3.63
N SER A 106 -8.41 -1.99 4.26
CA SER A 106 -8.67 -2.40 5.64
C SER A 106 -8.46 -1.31 6.68
N GLN A 107 -7.59 -0.34 6.41
CA GLN A 107 -7.26 0.77 7.29
C GLN A 107 -8.06 2.04 6.97
N CYS A 108 -8.94 2.00 5.96
CA CYS A 108 -9.77 3.14 5.59
C CYS A 108 -10.63 3.56 6.80
N PRO A 109 -10.55 4.83 7.25
CA PRO A 109 -11.41 5.29 8.34
C PRO A 109 -12.89 5.21 7.98
N ASP A 110 -13.74 4.94 8.96
CA ASP A 110 -15.19 4.88 8.75
C ASP A 110 -15.73 6.22 8.22
N GLY A 111 -16.56 6.16 7.18
CA GLY A 111 -17.11 7.33 6.49
C GLY A 111 -16.22 7.88 5.38
N GLN A 112 -15.03 7.33 5.15
CA GLN A 112 -14.13 7.73 4.07
C GLN A 112 -14.11 6.76 2.88
N GLU A 113 -14.95 5.71 2.92
CA GLU A 113 -15.00 4.68 1.88
C GLU A 113 -15.24 5.27 0.49
N GLU A 114 -16.11 6.28 0.38
CA GLU A 114 -16.42 6.93 -0.89
C GLU A 114 -15.23 7.73 -1.43
N ASN A 115 -14.52 8.46 -0.56
CA ASN A 115 -13.31 9.17 -0.95
C ASN A 115 -12.22 8.19 -1.41
N LEU A 116 -12.10 7.03 -0.77
CA LEU A 116 -11.17 6.00 -1.21
C LEU A 116 -11.56 5.42 -2.59
N CYS A 117 -12.85 5.19 -2.83
CA CYS A 117 -13.34 4.76 -4.15
C CYS A 117 -13.05 5.81 -5.23
N ILE A 118 -13.31 7.10 -4.98
CA ILE A 118 -13.00 8.20 -5.91
C ILE A 118 -11.50 8.25 -6.23
N LEU A 119 -10.65 8.10 -5.21
CA LEU A 119 -9.20 8.07 -5.39
C LEU A 119 -8.76 6.91 -6.28
N VAL A 120 -9.22 5.69 -5.98
CA VAL A 120 -8.83 4.49 -6.73
C VAL A 120 -9.34 4.53 -8.17
N ASP A 121 -10.59 4.96 -8.37
CA ASP A 121 -11.17 5.15 -9.70
C ASP A 121 -10.36 6.17 -10.51
N ARG A 122 -9.99 7.30 -9.90
CA ARG A 122 -9.18 8.32 -10.56
C ARG A 122 -7.82 7.81 -11.01
N LEU A 123 -7.13 7.05 -10.14
CA LEU A 123 -5.83 6.49 -10.47
C LEU A 123 -5.94 5.48 -11.63
N ALA A 124 -6.96 4.62 -11.59
CA ALA A 124 -7.20 3.60 -12.61
C ALA A 124 -7.64 4.19 -13.95
N ALA A 125 -8.61 5.13 -13.95
CA ALA A 125 -9.05 5.87 -15.14
C ALA A 125 -7.92 6.70 -15.75
N GLY A 126 -6.96 7.10 -14.93
CA GLY A 126 -5.70 7.73 -15.32
C GLY A 126 -4.70 6.84 -16.07
N GLY A 127 -4.99 5.54 -16.20
CA GLY A 127 -4.15 4.57 -16.91
C GLY A 127 -3.16 3.82 -16.03
N LEU A 128 -3.26 3.92 -14.70
CA LEU A 128 -2.43 3.13 -13.78
C LEU A 128 -3.10 1.79 -13.44
N GLU A 129 -2.31 0.72 -13.35
CA GLU A 129 -2.73 -0.51 -12.69
C GLU A 129 -2.60 -0.33 -11.17
N VAL A 130 -3.72 -0.34 -10.46
CA VAL A 130 -3.78 -0.07 -9.01
C VAL A 130 -3.68 -1.37 -8.23
N TRP A 131 -2.79 -1.43 -7.25
CA TRP A 131 -2.57 -2.58 -6.38
C TRP A 131 -2.93 -2.26 -4.93
N LEU A 132 -4.02 -2.85 -4.46
CA LEU A 132 -4.50 -2.74 -3.09
C LEU A 132 -3.80 -3.74 -2.17
N GLN A 133 -3.56 -3.33 -0.93
CA GLN A 133 -3.02 -4.15 0.14
C GLN A 133 -4.07 -4.35 1.23
N ALA A 134 -4.83 -5.44 1.12
CA ALA A 134 -5.84 -5.82 2.12
C ALA A 134 -5.23 -6.71 3.22
N ASP A 135 -5.92 -6.84 4.35
CA ASP A 135 -5.53 -7.75 5.46
C ASP A 135 -6.65 -8.70 5.90
N GLY A 136 -7.75 -8.75 5.14
CA GLY A 136 -8.93 -9.56 5.44
C GLY A 136 -10.07 -8.79 6.10
N ARG A 137 -9.84 -7.57 6.60
CA ARG A 137 -10.89 -6.68 7.09
C ARG A 137 -11.56 -5.91 5.94
N LYS A 138 -12.76 -5.39 6.21
CA LYS A 138 -13.60 -4.59 5.28
C LYS A 138 -13.79 -5.24 3.88
N PRO A 139 -14.26 -6.51 3.79
CA PRO A 139 -14.45 -7.19 2.51
C PRO A 139 -15.41 -6.47 1.56
N ALA A 140 -16.46 -5.82 2.08
CA ALA A 140 -17.41 -5.06 1.27
C ALA A 140 -16.76 -3.85 0.57
N LEU A 141 -15.82 -3.17 1.23
CA LEU A 141 -15.05 -2.11 0.61
C LEU A 141 -14.08 -2.67 -0.43
N LEU A 142 -13.41 -3.78 -0.12
CA LEU A 142 -12.51 -4.45 -1.06
C LEU A 142 -13.24 -4.87 -2.33
N GLU A 143 -14.45 -5.42 -2.22
CA GLU A 143 -15.30 -5.79 -3.35
C GLU A 143 -15.64 -4.58 -4.22
N ARG A 144 -16.08 -3.47 -3.62
CA ARG A 144 -16.35 -2.21 -4.34
C ARG A 144 -15.14 -1.70 -5.10
N LEU A 145 -13.95 -1.76 -4.49
CA LEU A 145 -12.73 -1.29 -5.13
C LEU A 145 -12.27 -2.22 -6.26
N LEU A 146 -12.42 -3.54 -6.11
CA LEU A 146 -12.08 -4.52 -7.15
C LEU A 146 -13.04 -4.48 -8.35
N ALA A 147 -14.25 -3.93 -8.18
CA ALA A 147 -15.16 -3.69 -9.30
C ALA A 147 -14.66 -2.59 -10.26
N ILE A 148 -13.70 -1.76 -9.84
CA ILE A 148 -13.07 -0.74 -10.68
C ILE A 148 -12.07 -1.42 -11.64
N LYS A 149 -12.23 -1.16 -12.94
CA LYS A 149 -11.35 -1.75 -13.97
C LYS A 149 -9.91 -1.29 -13.76
N GLY A 150 -8.97 -2.24 -13.81
CA GLY A 150 -7.54 -1.95 -13.64
C GLY A 150 -7.06 -2.01 -12.18
N VAL A 151 -7.94 -2.40 -11.25
CA VAL A 151 -7.60 -2.62 -9.85
C VAL A 151 -7.32 -4.10 -9.60
N LYS A 152 -6.27 -4.36 -8.81
CA LYS A 152 -5.86 -5.68 -8.31
C LYS A 152 -5.61 -5.57 -6.81
N ALA A 153 -5.57 -6.71 -6.14
CA ALA A 153 -5.31 -6.75 -4.71
C ALA A 153 -4.44 -7.94 -4.32
N VAL A 154 -3.71 -7.76 -3.21
CA VAL A 154 -3.06 -8.80 -2.43
C VAL A 154 -3.61 -8.76 -1.01
N LEU A 155 -3.83 -9.94 -0.43
CA LEU A 155 -4.20 -10.08 0.97
C LEU A 155 -2.96 -10.45 1.79
N ASN A 156 -2.56 -9.53 2.66
CA ASN A 156 -1.41 -9.63 3.53
C ASN A 156 -1.81 -10.20 4.89
N VAL A 157 -1.17 -11.29 5.30
CA VAL A 157 -1.30 -11.85 6.63
C VAL A 157 0.02 -11.68 7.37
N ALA A 158 0.01 -10.97 8.49
CA ALA A 158 1.21 -10.67 9.28
C ALA A 158 1.48 -11.69 10.41
N GLY A 159 0.58 -12.65 10.61
CA GLY A 159 0.62 -13.62 11.69
C GLY A 159 -0.79 -14.08 12.07
N GLY A 160 -0.93 -14.66 13.26
CA GLY A 160 -2.25 -14.91 13.87
C GLY A 160 -2.95 -13.61 14.32
N PRO A 161 -4.11 -13.71 14.99
CA PRO A 161 -4.90 -12.54 15.40
C PRO A 161 -4.13 -11.50 16.24
N ALA A 162 -3.24 -11.93 17.13
CA ALA A 162 -2.44 -11.01 17.95
C ALA A 162 -1.47 -10.17 17.11
N ALA A 163 -0.76 -10.80 16.17
CA ALA A 163 0.15 -10.10 15.25
C ALA A 163 -0.62 -9.16 14.31
N ALA A 164 -1.78 -9.61 13.79
CA ALA A 164 -2.64 -8.76 12.98
C ALA A 164 -3.13 -7.54 13.76
N ALA A 165 -3.56 -7.71 15.02
CA ALA A 165 -3.97 -6.60 15.88
C ALA A 165 -2.82 -5.62 16.14
N ALA A 166 -1.62 -6.12 16.42
CA ALA A 166 -0.44 -5.31 16.70
C ALA A 166 0.00 -4.45 15.51
N VAL A 167 -0.15 -4.98 14.30
CA VAL A 167 0.40 -4.36 13.08
C VAL A 167 -0.63 -3.56 12.29
N TYR A 168 -1.88 -4.04 12.27
CA TYR A 168 -2.96 -3.46 11.47
C TYR A 168 -4.02 -2.75 12.31
N GLY A 169 -3.88 -2.75 13.65
CA GLY A 169 -4.87 -2.19 14.57
C GLY A 169 -6.12 -3.06 14.73
N GLY A 170 -6.11 -4.30 14.21
CA GLY A 170 -7.18 -5.27 14.39
C GLY A 170 -6.96 -6.54 13.58
N ALA A 171 -7.59 -7.63 14.00
CA ALA A 171 -7.63 -8.89 13.26
C ALA A 171 -8.97 -9.02 12.51
N PRO A 172 -8.99 -9.61 11.29
CA PRO A 172 -10.25 -9.95 10.66
C PRO A 172 -10.95 -11.07 11.42
N ASP A 173 -12.28 -11.04 11.46
CA ASP A 173 -13.07 -12.21 11.81
C ASP A 173 -13.01 -13.25 10.68
N ALA A 174 -13.39 -14.50 11.00
CA ALA A 174 -13.30 -15.62 10.05
C ALA A 174 -14.15 -15.40 8.78
N ALA A 175 -15.33 -14.79 8.90
CA ALA A 175 -16.21 -14.56 7.76
C ALA A 175 -15.66 -13.45 6.85
N SER A 176 -15.16 -12.36 7.44
CA SER A 176 -14.51 -11.27 6.72
C SER A 176 -13.25 -11.73 5.99
N LEU A 177 -12.44 -12.56 6.66
CA LEU A 177 -11.25 -13.15 6.05
C LEU A 177 -11.61 -14.08 4.88
N ALA A 178 -12.58 -14.98 5.07
CA ALA A 178 -13.04 -15.89 4.02
C ALA A 178 -13.57 -15.13 2.78
N ALA A 179 -14.37 -14.08 3.00
CA ALA A 179 -14.88 -13.22 1.94
C ALA A 179 -13.75 -12.53 1.18
N SER A 180 -12.77 -11.96 1.90
CA SER A 180 -11.62 -11.29 1.30
C SER A 180 -10.72 -12.24 0.53
N ILE A 181 -10.51 -13.48 1.01
CA ILE A 181 -9.76 -14.52 0.30
C ILE A 181 -10.41 -14.82 -1.05
N LYS A 182 -11.74 -15.01 -1.05
CA LYS A 182 -12.49 -15.30 -2.29
C LYS A 182 -12.37 -14.18 -3.32
N LEU A 183 -12.28 -12.93 -2.89
CA LEU A 183 -12.11 -11.77 -3.78
C LEU A 183 -10.72 -11.72 -4.44
N VAL A 184 -9.68 -12.24 -3.78
CA VAL A 184 -8.29 -12.06 -4.26
C VAL A 184 -7.64 -13.32 -4.83
N GLN A 185 -8.12 -14.51 -4.49
CA GLN A 185 -7.44 -15.79 -4.76
C GLN A 185 -7.14 -16.03 -6.24
N ASP A 186 -7.98 -15.51 -7.14
CA ASP A 186 -7.88 -15.72 -8.59
C ASP A 186 -7.20 -14.55 -9.33
N ILE A 187 -6.76 -13.50 -8.61
CA ILE A 187 -6.10 -12.34 -9.21
C ILE A 187 -4.67 -12.72 -9.62
N PRO A 188 -4.29 -12.62 -10.91
CA PRO A 188 -2.93 -12.91 -11.35
C PRO A 188 -1.90 -11.98 -10.71
N GLY A 189 -0.91 -12.56 -10.02
CA GLY A 189 0.07 -11.82 -9.21
C GLY A 189 -0.49 -11.29 -7.87
N GLY A 190 -1.80 -11.37 -7.66
CA GLY A 190 -2.49 -11.09 -6.40
C GLY A 190 -2.61 -12.34 -5.53
N GLY A 191 -3.68 -12.47 -4.76
CA GLY A 191 -3.91 -13.62 -3.89
C GLY A 191 -3.46 -13.40 -2.45
N VAL A 192 -3.27 -14.49 -1.72
CA VAL A 192 -3.00 -14.48 -0.27
C VAL A 192 -1.52 -14.72 -0.01
N ARG A 193 -0.92 -13.92 0.89
CA ARG A 193 0.48 -14.12 1.31
C ARG A 193 0.66 -13.91 2.81
N PHE A 194 1.58 -14.68 3.40
CA PHE A 194 2.29 -14.26 4.59
C PHE A 194 3.28 -13.18 4.19
N LEU A 195 3.09 -11.97 4.71
CA LEU A 195 4.03 -10.87 4.54
C LEU A 195 4.84 -10.72 5.82
N ALA A 196 6.07 -11.22 5.82
CA ALA A 196 7.00 -11.06 6.92
C ALA A 196 7.34 -9.58 7.07
N ARG A 197 6.90 -9.02 8.19
CA ARG A 197 7.12 -7.64 8.59
C ARG A 197 7.44 -7.57 10.08
N PRO A 198 8.15 -6.54 10.55
CA PRO A 198 8.46 -6.39 11.96
C PRO A 198 7.18 -6.45 12.80
N LEU A 199 7.25 -7.21 13.89
CA LEU A 199 6.21 -7.32 14.91
C LEU A 199 6.73 -6.72 16.21
N PRO A 200 5.90 -5.99 16.97
CA PRO A 200 6.30 -5.50 18.28
C PRO A 200 6.28 -6.65 19.29
N GLY A 201 7.38 -6.82 20.01
CA GLY A 201 7.50 -7.71 21.15
C GLY A 201 6.76 -7.18 22.37
N ALA A 202 6.55 -8.05 23.37
CA ALA A 202 5.90 -7.68 24.63
C ALA A 202 6.70 -6.64 25.44
N ASP A 203 7.99 -6.52 25.18
CA ASP A 203 8.94 -5.55 25.75
C ASP A 203 9.02 -4.25 24.93
N GLY A 204 8.22 -4.12 23.87
CA GLY A 204 8.24 -2.98 22.96
C GLY A 204 9.38 -3.00 21.94
N GLN A 205 10.23 -4.04 21.94
CA GLN A 205 11.26 -4.21 20.91
C GLN A 205 10.66 -4.82 19.65
N TRP A 206 10.99 -4.25 18.50
CA TRP A 206 10.55 -4.79 17.21
C TRP A 206 11.46 -5.93 16.78
N ALA A 207 10.87 -7.00 16.27
CA ALA A 207 11.60 -8.14 15.74
C ALA A 207 10.93 -8.70 14.48
N TRP A 208 11.70 -9.41 13.67
CA TRP A 208 11.15 -10.21 12.58
C TRP A 208 10.25 -11.33 13.14
N PRO A 209 9.19 -11.74 12.41
CA PRO A 209 8.26 -12.74 12.90
C PRO A 209 8.96 -14.08 13.13
N GLY A 210 8.47 -14.84 14.10
CA GLY A 210 8.93 -16.19 14.39
C GLY A 210 8.33 -17.23 13.45
N ARG A 211 8.77 -18.49 13.63
CA ARG A 211 8.16 -19.65 12.95
C ARG A 211 6.67 -19.77 13.27
N GLU A 212 6.31 -19.49 14.52
CA GLU A 212 4.95 -19.62 15.05
C GLU A 212 3.99 -18.63 14.41
N ASP A 213 4.43 -17.39 14.14
CA ASP A 213 3.61 -16.38 13.46
C ASP A 213 3.21 -16.83 12.05
N ALA A 214 4.17 -17.40 11.29
CA ALA A 214 3.90 -17.94 9.96
C ALA A 214 2.97 -19.16 9.99
N ARG A 215 3.13 -20.02 11.01
CA ARG A 215 2.22 -21.16 11.24
C ARG A 215 0.80 -20.66 11.52
N ASP A 216 0.65 -19.72 12.44
CA ASP A 216 -0.64 -19.24 12.93
C ASP A 216 -1.36 -18.42 11.86
N ALA A 217 -0.63 -17.66 11.04
CA ALA A 217 -1.16 -17.03 9.84
C ALA A 217 -1.77 -18.06 8.87
N ALA A 218 -1.02 -19.12 8.55
CA ALA A 218 -1.47 -20.15 7.62
C ALA A 218 -2.65 -20.95 8.18
N LYS A 219 -2.65 -21.25 9.48
CA LYS A 219 -3.77 -21.89 10.18
C LYS A 219 -5.03 -21.02 10.09
N MET A 220 -4.94 -19.75 10.43
CA MET A 220 -6.06 -18.80 10.37
C MET A 220 -6.66 -18.72 8.96
N VAL A 221 -5.82 -18.65 7.93
CA VAL A 221 -6.26 -18.65 6.53
C VAL A 221 -6.93 -19.97 6.14
N ALA A 222 -6.33 -21.11 6.49
CA ALA A 222 -6.87 -22.43 6.17
C ALA A 222 -8.22 -22.68 6.86
N GLU A 223 -8.36 -22.25 8.10
CA GLU A 223 -9.63 -22.33 8.85
C GLU A 223 -10.71 -21.44 8.23
N ALA A 224 -10.35 -20.25 7.76
CA ALA A 224 -11.30 -19.33 7.12
C ALA A 224 -11.76 -19.81 5.74
N CYS A 225 -10.86 -20.31 4.89
CA CYS A 225 -11.22 -20.73 3.53
C CYS A 225 -11.66 -22.20 3.41
N GLY A 226 -11.30 -23.05 4.38
CA GLY A 226 -11.53 -24.50 4.32
C GLY A 226 -10.79 -25.20 3.19
N GLN A 227 -9.76 -24.56 2.60
CA GLN A 227 -9.04 -25.05 1.43
C GLN A 227 -7.53 -25.15 1.68
N PRO A 228 -7.02 -26.32 2.11
CA PRO A 228 -5.59 -26.55 2.34
C PRO A 228 -4.71 -26.39 1.08
N THR A 229 -5.33 -26.37 -0.10
CA THR A 229 -4.66 -26.25 -1.40
C THR A 229 -4.66 -24.83 -1.95
N LEU A 230 -5.20 -23.84 -1.22
CA LEU A 230 -5.17 -22.43 -1.60
C LEU A 230 -3.71 -21.99 -1.86
N PRO A 231 -3.40 -21.39 -3.03
CA PRO A 231 -2.09 -20.79 -3.27
C PRO A 231 -1.80 -19.72 -2.20
N TYR A 232 -0.65 -19.87 -1.55
CA TYR A 232 -0.25 -19.00 -0.43
C TYR A 232 1.22 -18.65 -0.57
N ARG A 233 1.54 -17.36 -0.66
CA ARG A 233 2.94 -16.93 -0.81
C ARG A 233 3.58 -16.56 0.51
N ILE A 234 4.89 -16.72 0.59
CA ILE A 234 5.73 -16.29 1.70
C ILE A 234 6.68 -15.23 1.14
N GLU A 235 6.53 -14.00 1.62
CA GLU A 235 7.29 -12.85 1.14
C GLU A 235 7.76 -12.01 2.32
N ALA A 236 8.83 -11.24 2.14
CA ALA A 236 9.28 -10.23 3.10
C ALA A 236 8.98 -8.84 2.59
N LEU A 237 8.89 -7.86 3.50
CA LEU A 237 8.95 -6.46 3.11
C LEU A 237 10.27 -6.19 2.35
N PRO A 238 10.23 -5.50 1.21
CA PRO A 238 11.45 -5.10 0.52
C PRO A 238 12.21 -4.05 1.36
N PRO A 239 13.55 -3.97 1.25
CA PRO A 239 14.37 -3.09 2.09
C PRO A 239 14.05 -1.59 1.96
N ASP A 240 13.49 -1.17 0.83
CA ASP A 240 13.21 0.22 0.47
C ASP A 240 11.72 0.59 0.59
N THR A 241 10.93 -0.25 1.28
CA THR A 241 9.50 -0.01 1.47
C THR A 241 9.21 1.28 2.24
N ALA A 242 8.04 1.88 2.00
CA ALA A 242 7.50 2.97 2.81
C ALA A 242 7.16 2.55 4.25
N VAL A 243 7.10 1.25 4.55
CA VAL A 243 6.84 0.72 5.90
C VAL A 243 8.10 0.82 6.77
N ASP A 244 7.97 1.33 7.99
CA ASP A 244 9.08 1.41 8.95
C ASP A 244 9.60 0.01 9.33
N LEU A 245 10.90 -0.20 9.15
CA LEU A 245 11.58 -1.43 9.58
C LEU A 245 12.00 -1.36 11.06
N HIS A 246 11.76 -0.24 11.73
CA HIS A 246 12.06 -0.01 13.14
C HIS A 246 13.54 -0.23 13.50
N GLY A 247 14.43 0.13 12.57
CA GLY A 247 15.89 -0.02 12.71
C GLY A 247 16.40 -1.44 12.53
N LEU A 248 15.57 -2.39 12.09
CA LEU A 248 15.99 -3.75 11.78
C LEU A 248 16.72 -3.82 10.44
N ASP A 249 17.75 -4.67 10.40
CA ASP A 249 18.35 -5.11 9.14
C ASP A 249 17.33 -5.88 8.29
N PRO A 250 17.48 -5.89 6.95
CA PRO A 250 16.64 -6.69 6.06
C PRO A 250 16.53 -8.15 6.51
N LEU A 251 15.34 -8.73 6.37
CA LEU A 251 15.08 -10.11 6.77
C LEU A 251 16.06 -11.07 6.08
N PRO A 252 16.77 -11.94 6.83
CA PRO A 252 17.60 -12.98 6.23
C PRO A 252 16.77 -13.95 5.37
N GLU A 253 17.17 -14.20 4.12
CA GLU A 253 16.43 -15.04 3.17
C GLU A 253 16.12 -16.45 3.71
N GLN A 254 17.02 -17.01 4.52
CA GLN A 254 16.85 -18.31 5.17
C GLN A 254 15.57 -18.40 6.03
N ASN A 255 15.08 -17.28 6.56
CA ASN A 255 13.85 -17.23 7.35
C ASN A 255 12.61 -17.54 6.48
N LEU A 256 12.64 -17.23 5.18
CA LEU A 256 11.53 -17.54 4.26
C LEU A 256 11.31 -19.04 4.13
N LEU A 257 12.39 -19.84 4.15
CA LEU A 257 12.29 -21.31 4.15
C LEU A 257 11.63 -21.83 5.43
N MET A 258 11.97 -21.23 6.58
CA MET A 258 11.37 -21.55 7.87
C MET A 258 9.87 -21.24 7.87
N TYR A 259 9.47 -20.05 7.41
CA TYR A 259 8.07 -19.64 7.32
C TYR A 259 7.26 -20.53 6.36
N ARG A 260 7.80 -20.81 5.17
CA ARG A 260 7.16 -21.74 4.21
C ARG A 260 6.92 -23.11 4.84
N SER A 261 7.93 -23.65 5.54
CA SER A 261 7.83 -24.96 6.17
C SER A 261 6.81 -24.98 7.32
N ALA A 262 6.61 -23.85 8.00
CA ALA A 262 5.55 -23.70 9.00
C ALA A 262 4.16 -23.62 8.35
N ALA A 263 4.02 -22.80 7.31
CA ALA A 263 2.76 -22.59 6.59
C ALA A 263 2.24 -23.88 5.93
N ARG A 264 3.14 -24.72 5.39
CA ARG A 264 2.80 -26.02 4.76
C ARG A 264 2.15 -27.04 5.70
N GLN A 265 2.09 -26.80 6.99
CA GLN A 265 1.29 -27.63 7.91
C GLN A 265 -0.23 -27.47 7.67
N PHE A 266 -0.65 -26.32 7.14
CA PHE A 266 -2.06 -25.98 6.91
C PHE A 266 -2.37 -25.66 5.44
N LEU A 267 -1.41 -25.07 4.72
CA LEU A 267 -1.53 -24.66 3.32
C LEU A 267 -0.44 -25.33 2.48
N PHE A 268 -0.75 -26.50 1.91
CA PHE A 268 0.24 -27.41 1.31
C PHE A 268 0.94 -26.81 0.09
N LYS A 269 0.27 -25.90 -0.62
CA LYS A 269 0.82 -25.17 -1.77
C LYS A 269 1.54 -23.88 -1.38
N ALA A 270 1.90 -23.70 -0.10
CA ALA A 270 2.66 -22.53 0.30
C ALA A 270 4.04 -22.51 -0.37
N GLU A 271 4.39 -21.38 -0.99
CA GLU A 271 5.62 -21.17 -1.74
C GLU A 271 6.25 -19.83 -1.40
N ILE A 272 7.58 -19.72 -1.56
CA ILE A 272 8.27 -18.44 -1.41
C ILE A 272 7.98 -17.62 -2.67
N GLY A 273 7.48 -16.39 -2.47
CA GLY A 273 7.27 -15.45 -3.56
C GLY A 273 8.61 -15.05 -4.19
N LYS A 274 8.59 -14.78 -5.49
CA LYS A 274 9.74 -14.23 -6.22
C LYS A 274 9.71 -12.72 -6.21
#